data_AF-A0A1F9W5S8-F1
#
_entry.id   AF-A0A1F9W5S8-F1
#
_cell.length_a   1.000
_cell.length_b   1.000
_cell.length_c   1.000
_cell.angle_alpha   90.00
_cell.angle_beta   90.00
_cell.angle_gamma   90.00
#
_symmetry.space_group_name_H-M   'P 1'
#
loop_
_entity.id
_entity.type
_entity.pdbx_description
1 polymer ?
#
loop_
_entity_poly.entity_id
_entity_poly.type
_entity_poly.pdbx_seq_one_letter_code
_entity_poly.pdbx_strand_id
1 'polypeptide(L)'
;MQMKIFLCLAAWLFFPAQGFAQAGGQKTLLVIRDFDDRLKYVMAIGHAVQLKRAGVDVHVLFEGEAVLNFISNKINAPPEPFVPDLFLTNGVLTTTYVAAPDGQGSKRITRHKHADIRRVPANNPSDNIRKWWDKPALDGGTPVEYIDPYEYKDIEMLADLEKNVPYTVCSFSAVILDVYEELKAEGKPLSKDAASPVDLSKFLNDGYSVRVF
;
A
#
# COMPACT_ATOMS: atom_id res chain seq x y z
N MET A 1 17.15 -44.94 -26.67
CA MET A 1 17.35 -44.22 -25.39
C MET A 1 16.97 -42.74 -25.48
N GLN A 2 17.29 -42.05 -26.59
CA GLN A 2 16.95 -40.62 -26.81
C GLN A 2 15.45 -40.26 -26.73
N MET A 3 14.54 -41.16 -27.12
CA MET A 3 13.09 -40.89 -27.13
C MET A 3 12.49 -40.68 -25.72
N LYS A 4 13.10 -41.26 -24.67
CA LYS A 4 12.64 -41.13 -23.28
C LYS A 4 13.01 -39.78 -22.66
N ILE A 5 14.11 -39.18 -23.11
CA ILE A 5 14.60 -37.88 -22.63
C ILE A 5 13.69 -36.75 -23.14
N PHE A 6 13.28 -36.82 -24.41
CA PHE A 6 12.34 -35.84 -24.99
C PHE A 6 10.98 -35.84 -24.30
N LEU A 7 10.46 -37.01 -23.90
CA LEU A 7 9.17 -37.11 -23.24
C LEU A 7 9.16 -36.46 -21.84
N CYS A 8 10.26 -36.59 -21.09
CA CYS A 8 10.38 -36.00 -19.76
C CYS A 8 10.52 -34.46 -19.82
N LEU A 9 11.24 -33.94 -20.83
CA LEU A 9 11.39 -32.51 -21.06
C LEU A 9 10.07 -31.85 -21.51
N ALA A 10 9.29 -32.53 -22.35
CA ALA A 10 7.96 -32.08 -22.72
C ALA A 10 7.03 -32.02 -21.50
N ALA A 11 6.99 -33.06 -20.66
CA ALA A 11 6.18 -33.07 -19.44
C ALA A 11 6.52 -31.88 -18.52
N TRP A 12 7.80 -31.59 -18.33
CA TRP A 12 8.25 -30.47 -17.49
C TRP A 12 7.84 -29.09 -18.04
N LEU A 13 7.75 -28.94 -19.37
CA LEU A 13 7.26 -27.72 -20.02
C LEU A 13 5.73 -27.58 -19.98
N PHE A 14 4.99 -28.69 -19.94
CA PHE A 14 3.51 -28.67 -19.94
C PHE A 14 2.87 -28.63 -18.54
N PHE A 15 3.59 -29.01 -17.47
CA PHE A 15 3.07 -28.94 -16.10
C PHE A 15 2.74 -27.51 -15.60
N PRO A 16 3.53 -26.45 -15.87
CA PRO A 16 3.14 -25.09 -15.45
C PRO A 16 1.91 -24.57 -16.20
N ALA A 17 1.64 -25.03 -17.42
CA ALA A 17 0.49 -24.58 -18.20
C ALA A 17 -0.86 -25.07 -17.62
N GLN A 18 -0.89 -26.23 -16.95
CA GLN A 18 -2.12 -26.76 -16.34
C GLN A 18 -2.53 -25.99 -15.09
N GLY A 19 -1.57 -25.46 -14.32
CA GLY A 19 -1.86 -24.63 -13.13
C GLY A 19 -2.58 -23.32 -13.49
N PHE A 20 -2.19 -22.67 -14.59
CA PHE A 20 -2.87 -21.47 -15.08
C PHE A 20 -4.26 -21.77 -15.65
N ALA A 21 -4.48 -22.96 -16.22
CA ALA A 21 -5.79 -23.36 -16.76
C ALA A 21 -6.84 -23.63 -15.67
N GLN A 22 -6.44 -24.10 -14.47
CA GLN A 22 -7.36 -24.25 -13.34
C GLN A 22 -7.71 -22.93 -12.64
N ALA A 23 -6.81 -21.94 -12.68
CA ALA A 23 -7.07 -20.61 -12.12
C ALA A 23 -7.93 -19.73 -13.05
N GLY A 24 -7.85 -19.94 -14.37
CA GLY A 24 -8.48 -19.11 -15.41
C GLY A 24 -10.02 -19.07 -15.44
N GLY A 25 -10.71 -19.70 -14.49
CA GLY A 25 -12.17 -19.58 -14.31
C GLY A 25 -12.59 -19.05 -12.94
N GLN A 26 -11.66 -18.86 -12.01
CA GLN A 26 -12.00 -18.39 -10.67
C GLN A 26 -12.22 -16.87 -10.69
N LYS A 27 -13.33 -16.45 -10.09
CA LYS A 27 -13.70 -15.05 -9.90
C LYS A 27 -13.69 -14.73 -8.41
N THR A 28 -13.05 -13.64 -8.01
CA THR A 28 -12.95 -13.23 -6.61
C THR A 28 -13.24 -11.75 -6.44
N LEU A 29 -14.18 -11.43 -5.55
CA LEU A 29 -14.44 -10.07 -5.10
C LEU A 29 -13.79 -9.92 -3.73
N LEU A 30 -12.83 -9.00 -3.61
CA LEU A 30 -12.26 -8.63 -2.32
C LEU A 30 -12.96 -7.37 -1.83
N VAL A 31 -13.57 -7.44 -0.66
CA VAL A 31 -14.14 -6.29 0.03
C VAL A 31 -13.17 -5.89 1.13
N ILE A 32 -12.57 -4.71 1.02
CA ILE A 32 -11.61 -4.18 1.98
C ILE A 32 -12.32 -3.08 2.76
N ARG A 33 -12.49 -3.28 4.06
CA ARG A 33 -13.25 -2.36 4.93
C ARG A 33 -12.37 -1.61 5.91
N ASP A 34 -11.38 -2.31 6.46
CA ASP A 34 -10.56 -1.80 7.55
C ASP A 34 -9.37 -0.99 7.02
N PHE A 35 -9.20 0.23 7.52
CA PHE A 35 -7.99 1.05 7.32
C PHE A 35 -7.13 1.11 8.60
N ASP A 36 -7.78 1.14 9.77
CA ASP A 36 -7.12 1.20 11.07
C ASP A 36 -6.16 0.02 11.33
N ASP A 37 -6.48 -1.17 10.81
CA ASP A 37 -5.57 -2.31 10.81
C ASP A 37 -4.75 -2.32 9.52
N ARG A 38 -3.71 -1.48 9.53
CA ARG A 38 -2.82 -1.28 8.38
C ARG A 38 -2.20 -2.57 7.85
N LEU A 39 -1.90 -3.55 8.71
CA LEU A 39 -1.36 -4.83 8.27
C LEU A 39 -2.39 -5.61 7.46
N LYS A 40 -3.64 -5.69 7.94
CA LYS A 40 -4.74 -6.33 7.17
C LYS A 40 -4.97 -5.64 5.84
N TYR A 41 -4.99 -4.31 5.84
CA TYR A 41 -5.17 -3.51 4.63
C TYR A 41 -4.13 -3.84 3.56
N VAL A 42 -2.84 -3.80 3.94
CA VAL A 42 -1.73 -4.10 3.03
C VAL A 42 -1.73 -5.55 2.57
N MET A 43 -2.07 -6.49 3.46
CA MET A 43 -2.23 -7.90 3.09
C MET A 43 -3.38 -8.09 2.10
N ALA A 44 -4.50 -7.39 2.25
CA ALA A 44 -5.64 -7.48 1.35
C ALA A 44 -5.30 -6.95 -0.05
N ILE A 45 -4.63 -5.80 -0.14
CA ILE A 45 -4.10 -5.27 -1.40
C ILE A 45 -3.12 -6.25 -2.05
N GLY A 46 -2.15 -6.74 -1.27
CA GLY A 46 -1.16 -7.70 -1.75
C GLY A 46 -1.80 -8.98 -2.26
N HIS A 47 -2.84 -9.47 -1.57
CA HIS A 47 -3.61 -10.64 -1.98
C HIS A 47 -4.36 -10.40 -3.29
N ALA A 48 -4.98 -9.23 -3.48
CA ALA A 48 -5.65 -8.87 -4.74
C ALA A 48 -4.67 -8.90 -5.93
N VAL A 49 -3.49 -8.28 -5.76
CA VAL A 49 -2.44 -8.23 -6.79
C VAL A 49 -1.91 -9.64 -7.09
N GLN A 50 -1.68 -10.47 -6.07
CA GLN A 50 -1.23 -11.85 -6.26
C GLN A 50 -2.25 -12.71 -7.01
N LEU A 51 -3.53 -12.62 -6.65
CA LEU A 51 -4.61 -13.31 -7.36
C LEU A 51 -4.69 -12.88 -8.82
N LYS A 52 -4.60 -11.57 -9.09
CA LYS A 52 -4.60 -11.05 -10.47
C LYS A 52 -3.43 -11.58 -11.28
N ARG A 53 -2.21 -11.60 -10.70
CA ARG A 53 -1.01 -12.17 -11.33
C ARG A 53 -1.11 -13.68 -11.57
N ALA A 54 -1.89 -14.39 -10.75
CA ALA A 54 -2.19 -15.80 -10.93
C ALA A 54 -3.26 -16.08 -12.02
N GLY A 55 -3.82 -15.04 -12.65
CA GLY A 55 -4.83 -15.17 -13.70
C GLY A 55 -6.27 -15.31 -13.19
N VAL A 56 -6.50 -15.07 -11.90
CA VAL A 56 -7.85 -15.00 -11.32
C VAL A 56 -8.53 -13.71 -11.80
N ASP A 57 -9.82 -13.79 -12.10
CA ASP A 57 -10.63 -12.61 -12.36
C ASP A 57 -10.97 -11.94 -11.03
N VAL A 58 -10.32 -10.82 -10.75
CA VAL A 58 -10.37 -10.13 -9.46
C VAL A 58 -11.02 -8.77 -9.63
N HIS A 59 -11.96 -8.46 -8.74
CA HIS A 59 -12.46 -7.10 -8.52
C HIS A 59 -12.26 -6.74 -7.04
N VAL A 60 -11.91 -5.49 -6.76
CA VAL A 60 -11.73 -4.98 -5.39
C VAL A 60 -12.79 -3.93 -5.09
N LEU A 61 -13.46 -4.05 -3.96
CA LEU A 61 -14.37 -3.05 -3.42
C LEU A 61 -13.75 -2.46 -2.15
N PHE A 62 -13.48 -1.16 -2.17
CA PHE A 62 -13.13 -0.41 -0.97
C PHE A 62 -14.40 0.15 -0.34
N GLU A 63 -14.64 -0.20 0.92
CA GLU A 63 -15.81 0.20 1.70
C GLU A 63 -15.36 0.66 3.10
N GLY A 64 -16.22 1.34 3.86
CA GLY A 64 -15.87 1.80 5.20
C GLY A 64 -14.68 2.74 5.22
N GLU A 65 -13.79 2.57 6.19
CA GLU A 65 -12.63 3.44 6.39
C GLU A 65 -11.53 3.25 5.35
N ALA A 66 -11.50 2.10 4.66
CA ALA A 66 -10.56 1.85 3.56
C ALA A 66 -10.67 2.89 2.43
N VAL A 67 -11.80 3.60 2.34
CA VAL A 67 -12.00 4.74 1.43
C VAL A 67 -11.06 5.91 1.74
N LEU A 68 -10.66 6.12 3.00
CA LEU A 68 -9.77 7.21 3.41
C LEU A 68 -8.36 7.07 2.82
N ASN A 69 -7.96 5.87 2.41
CA ASN A 69 -6.63 5.65 1.84
C ASN A 69 -6.41 6.33 0.48
N PHE A 70 -7.49 6.76 -0.18
CA PHE A 70 -7.41 7.47 -1.46
C PHE A 70 -7.13 8.97 -1.28
N ILE A 71 -7.34 9.51 -0.08
CA ILE A 71 -7.10 10.92 0.26
C ILE A 71 -5.94 11.11 1.25
N SER A 72 -5.64 10.08 2.07
CA SER A 72 -4.57 10.14 3.07
C SER A 72 -3.19 10.41 2.46
N ASN A 73 -2.98 9.97 1.21
CA ASN A 73 -1.76 10.21 0.46
C ASN A 73 -1.49 11.70 0.19
N LYS A 74 -2.48 12.59 0.31
CA LYS A 74 -2.27 14.05 0.25
C LYS A 74 -1.85 14.65 1.58
N ILE A 75 -2.25 14.03 2.69
CA ILE A 75 -1.93 14.49 4.04
C ILE A 75 -0.49 14.08 4.42
N ASN A 76 -0.04 12.92 3.93
CA ASN A 76 1.26 12.35 4.29
C ASN A 76 2.29 12.32 3.14
N ALA A 77 1.97 12.82 1.94
CA ALA A 77 2.98 12.94 0.90
C ALA A 77 4.04 13.97 1.32
N PRO A 78 5.34 13.61 1.34
CA PRO A 78 6.39 14.60 1.51
C PRO A 78 6.28 15.63 0.37
N PRO A 79 6.38 16.94 0.65
CA PRO A 79 6.18 17.97 -0.36
C PRO A 79 7.31 17.96 -1.41
N GLU A 80 7.06 17.37 -2.58
CA GLU A 80 7.85 17.44 -3.84
C GLU A 80 9.37 17.10 -3.73
N PRO A 81 10.13 16.88 -4.84
CA PRO A 81 11.05 15.75 -4.96
C PRO A 81 12.14 15.76 -3.89
N PHE A 82 11.98 14.83 -2.95
CA PHE A 82 12.95 14.49 -1.93
C PHE A 82 14.11 13.75 -2.60
N VAL A 83 15.19 14.47 -2.93
CA VAL A 83 16.44 13.86 -3.42
C VAL A 83 17.39 13.74 -2.23
N PRO A 84 17.53 12.56 -1.61
CA PRO A 84 18.53 12.38 -0.57
C PRO A 84 19.91 12.36 -1.22
N ASP A 85 20.63 13.47 -1.10
CA ASP A 85 22.06 13.51 -1.38
C ASP A 85 22.79 12.70 -0.28
N LEU A 86 23.05 11.44 -0.62
CA LEU A 86 23.80 10.49 0.21
C LEU A 86 25.29 10.66 -0.04
N PHE A 87 25.99 11.30 0.89
CA PHE A 87 27.44 11.38 0.87
C PHE A 87 28.05 10.51 1.97
N LEU A 88 29.02 9.68 1.59
CA LEU A 88 29.91 8.97 2.50
C LEU A 88 31.17 9.80 2.70
N THR A 89 31.38 10.31 3.91
CA THR A 89 32.65 10.93 4.29
C THR A 89 33.15 10.28 5.59
N ASN A 90 34.39 9.79 5.56
CA ASN A 90 35.08 9.15 6.68
C ASN A 90 34.30 8.00 7.36
N GLY A 91 33.57 7.19 6.57
CA GLY A 91 32.80 6.05 7.09
C GLY A 91 31.51 6.41 7.83
N VAL A 92 31.14 7.69 7.86
CA VAL A 92 29.87 8.16 8.41
C VAL A 92 28.92 8.50 7.27
N LEU A 93 27.78 7.83 7.25
CA LEU A 93 26.70 8.14 6.31
C LEU A 93 26.09 9.49 6.73
N THR A 94 26.32 10.53 5.93
CA THR A 94 25.81 11.87 6.23
C THR A 94 24.69 12.19 5.24
N THR A 95 23.46 12.28 5.74
CA THR A 95 22.32 12.75 4.95
C THR A 95 22.19 14.25 5.16
N THR A 96 22.36 15.03 4.09
CA THR A 96 22.18 16.48 4.15
C THR A 96 20.78 16.82 3.67
N TYR A 97 20.05 17.62 4.45
CA TYR A 97 18.69 18.04 4.14
C TYR A 97 18.74 19.48 3.63
N VAL A 98 18.23 19.71 2.42
CA VAL A 98 18.04 21.06 1.89
C VAL A 98 16.53 21.26 1.76
N ALA A 99 15.97 22.11 2.62
CA ALA A 99 14.58 22.54 2.44
C ALA A 99 14.50 23.40 1.16
N ALA A 100 13.51 23.13 0.31
CA ALA A 100 13.22 23.99 -0.83
C ALA A 100 12.84 25.39 -0.33
N PRO A 101 13.28 26.47 -1.01
CA PRO A 101 13.04 27.82 -0.52
C PRO A 101 11.57 28.18 -0.68
N ASP A 102 10.89 28.43 0.45
CA ASP A 102 9.55 29.03 0.56
C ASP A 102 9.59 30.57 0.42
N GLY A 103 10.62 31.12 -0.21
CA GLY A 103 10.82 32.56 -0.34
C GLY A 103 11.41 33.24 0.91
N GLN A 104 11.74 32.51 1.98
CA GLN A 104 12.45 33.05 3.15
C GLN A 104 13.80 32.37 3.39
N GLY A 105 14.79 32.61 2.52
CA GLY A 105 16.23 32.35 2.78
C GLY A 105 16.61 30.91 3.20
N SER A 106 17.34 30.20 2.34
CA SER A 106 17.78 28.83 2.63
C SER A 106 18.71 28.74 3.86
N LYS A 107 18.26 28.06 4.92
CA LYS A 107 19.11 27.62 6.03
C LYS A 107 19.60 26.20 5.78
N ARG A 108 20.92 26.04 5.68
CA ARG A 108 21.58 24.74 5.53
C ARG A 108 21.61 24.04 6.90
N ILE A 109 20.99 22.87 7.02
CA ILE A 109 20.99 22.07 8.25
C ILE A 109 21.85 20.82 8.01
N THR A 110 22.98 20.74 8.71
CA THR A 110 23.86 19.56 8.70
C THR A 110 23.52 18.66 9.89
N ARG A 111 23.28 17.36 9.66
CA ARG A 111 23.04 16.37 10.72
C ARG A 111 24.13 15.29 10.70
N HIS A 112 24.62 14.90 11.88
CA HIS A 112 25.52 13.76 12.07
C HIS A 112 24.74 12.62 12.73
N LYS A 113 24.78 11.42 12.15
CA LYS A 113 24.18 10.22 12.75
C LYS A 113 25.29 9.28 13.22
N HIS A 114 25.52 9.22 14.52
CA HIS A 114 26.32 8.14 15.12
C HIS A 114 25.40 6.93 15.34
N ALA A 115 25.58 5.88 14.55
CA ALA A 115 24.85 4.64 14.76
C ALA A 115 25.58 3.79 15.81
N ASP A 116 25.14 3.83 17.06
CA ASP A 116 25.45 2.78 18.04
C ASP A 116 24.35 1.71 17.95
N ILE A 117 24.56 0.69 17.11
CA ILE A 117 23.60 -0.40 16.89
C ILE A 117 23.72 -1.40 18.05
N ARG A 118 23.01 -1.13 19.16
CA ARG A 118 22.73 -2.17 20.15
C ARG A 118 21.43 -2.90 19.77
N ARG A 119 21.53 -4.21 19.52
CA ARG A 119 20.41 -5.10 19.21
C ARG A 119 19.31 -4.98 20.27
N VAL A 120 18.12 -4.56 19.87
CA VAL A 120 16.89 -4.64 20.67
C VAL A 120 16.24 -6.00 20.40
N PRO A 121 15.86 -6.79 21.42
CA PRO A 121 15.26 -8.10 21.22
C PRO A 121 13.84 -8.00 20.61
N ALA A 122 13.52 -8.96 19.75
CA ALA A 122 12.37 -9.00 18.85
C ALA A 122 11.04 -9.39 19.52
N ASN A 123 10.71 -8.77 20.66
CA ASN A 123 9.51 -9.12 21.41
C ASN A 123 8.55 -7.92 21.38
N ASN A 124 7.57 -8.02 20.46
CA ASN A 124 6.43 -7.15 20.21
C ASN A 124 6.74 -5.72 19.67
N PRO A 125 6.63 -5.48 18.35
CA PRO A 125 6.92 -4.17 17.75
C PRO A 125 5.89 -3.09 18.09
N SER A 126 4.63 -3.45 18.40
CA SER A 126 3.56 -2.47 18.67
C SER A 126 3.71 -1.73 20.00
N ASP A 127 4.18 -2.40 21.05
CA ASP A 127 4.36 -1.78 22.38
C ASP A 127 5.58 -0.83 22.43
N ASN A 128 6.57 -1.08 21.57
CA ASN A 128 7.79 -0.29 21.53
C ASN A 128 7.64 0.99 20.73
N ILE A 129 6.72 1.07 19.76
CA ILE A 129 6.49 2.30 18.98
C ILE A 129 5.84 3.39 19.86
N ARG A 130 4.89 3.01 20.74
CA ARG A 130 4.23 3.96 21.66
C ARG A 130 5.19 4.64 22.64
N LYS A 131 6.21 3.93 23.14
CA LYS A 131 7.19 4.50 24.10
C LYS A 131 8.10 5.59 23.52
N TRP A 132 8.17 5.73 22.19
CA TRP A 132 8.96 6.78 21.54
C TRP A 132 8.14 8.05 21.28
N TRP A 133 6.81 7.97 21.30
CA TRP A 133 5.93 9.10 21.10
C TRP A 133 5.75 9.97 22.36
N ASP A 134 5.87 9.38 23.55
CA ASP A 134 5.64 10.09 24.82
C ASP A 134 6.87 10.80 25.40
N LYS A 135 8.00 10.86 24.68
CA LYS A 135 9.14 11.67 25.15
C LYS A 135 8.95 13.12 24.67
N PRO A 136 8.67 14.08 25.56
CA PRO A 136 8.78 15.48 25.18
C PRO A 136 10.20 15.73 24.69
N ALA A 137 10.31 16.48 23.60
CA ALA A 137 11.58 16.93 23.05
C ALA A 137 12.33 17.71 24.14
N LEU A 138 13.18 17.01 24.89
CA LEU A 138 14.20 17.64 25.69
C LEU A 138 15.18 18.27 24.69
N ASP A 139 15.31 19.59 24.79
CA ASP A 139 16.29 20.43 24.11
C ASP A 139 15.90 20.99 22.74
N GLY A 140 14.78 21.72 22.65
CA GLY A 140 14.58 22.82 21.70
C GLY A 140 14.79 22.53 20.20
N GLY A 141 14.90 21.25 19.82
CA GLY A 141 15.11 20.79 18.47
C GLY A 141 13.80 20.80 17.71
N THR A 142 13.85 21.21 16.45
CA THR A 142 12.70 21.06 15.55
C THR A 142 12.22 19.61 15.56
N PRO A 143 10.89 19.37 15.66
CA PRO A 143 10.33 18.03 15.65
C PRO A 143 10.90 17.24 14.47
N VAL A 144 11.45 16.06 14.75
CA VAL A 144 11.87 15.14 13.69
C VAL A 144 10.62 14.39 13.27
N GLU A 145 10.12 14.70 12.08
CA GLU A 145 9.06 13.93 11.46
C GLU A 145 9.61 12.54 11.13
N TYR A 146 9.19 11.55 11.91
CA TYR A 146 9.51 10.14 11.64
C TYR A 146 8.52 9.66 10.58
N ILE A 147 8.98 9.58 9.34
CA ILE A 147 8.23 8.91 8.28
C ILE A 147 8.43 7.41 8.47
N ASP A 148 7.34 6.69 8.70
CA ASP A 148 7.38 5.24 8.85
C ASP A 148 7.82 4.61 7.52
N PRO A 149 8.92 3.82 7.47
CA PRO A 149 9.36 3.17 6.24
C PRO A 149 8.30 2.24 5.62
N TYR A 150 7.28 1.82 6.37
CA TYR A 150 6.14 1.07 5.84
C TYR A 150 5.17 1.95 5.02
N GLU A 151 5.20 3.28 5.16
CA GLU A 151 4.34 4.25 4.45
C GLU A 151 4.58 4.31 2.96
N TYR A 152 5.84 4.19 2.54
CA TYR A 152 6.18 4.15 1.12
C TYR A 152 5.73 2.86 0.43
N LYS A 153 5.80 1.73 1.13
CA LYS A 153 5.46 0.42 0.55
C LYS A 153 3.96 0.29 0.28
N ASP A 154 3.14 0.91 1.12
CA ASP A 154 1.68 0.86 0.99
C ASP A 154 1.21 1.66 -0.22
N ILE A 155 1.85 2.82 -0.46
CA ILE A 155 1.59 3.68 -1.63
C ILE A 155 1.96 2.93 -2.92
N GLU A 156 3.11 2.27 -2.97
CA GLU A 156 3.53 1.48 -4.14
C GLU A 156 2.56 0.32 -4.43
N MET A 157 2.12 -0.39 -3.38
CA MET A 157 1.19 -1.51 -3.54
C MET A 157 -0.21 -1.06 -3.97
N LEU A 158 -0.71 0.06 -3.43
CA LEU A 158 -1.97 0.65 -3.87
C LEU A 158 -1.85 1.10 -5.34
N ALA A 159 -0.75 1.75 -5.72
CA ALA A 159 -0.54 2.16 -7.11
C ALA A 159 -0.47 0.96 -8.07
N ASP A 160 0.18 -0.14 -7.67
CA ASP A 160 0.20 -1.39 -8.47
C ASP A 160 -1.21 -1.99 -8.59
N LEU A 161 -2.03 -1.93 -7.53
CA LEU A 161 -3.43 -2.36 -7.57
C LEU A 161 -4.26 -1.47 -8.50
N GLU A 162 -4.23 -0.14 -8.33
CA GLU A 162 -5.01 0.81 -9.14
C GLU A 162 -4.71 0.67 -10.63
N LYS A 163 -3.46 0.32 -10.97
CA LYS A 163 -3.02 0.14 -12.37
C LYS A 163 -3.44 -1.19 -12.98
N ASN A 164 -3.47 -2.28 -12.20
CA ASN A 164 -3.55 -3.64 -12.74
C ASN A 164 -4.82 -4.41 -12.36
N VAL A 165 -5.56 -3.96 -11.35
CA VAL A 165 -6.71 -4.65 -10.79
C VAL A 165 -7.95 -3.76 -10.87
N PRO A 166 -9.06 -4.22 -11.49
CA PRO A 166 -10.34 -3.51 -11.43
C PRO A 166 -10.76 -3.27 -9.98
N TYR A 167 -11.13 -2.02 -9.67
CA TYR A 167 -11.58 -1.66 -8.34
C TYR A 167 -12.76 -0.69 -8.36
N THR A 168 -13.45 -0.60 -7.23
CA THR A 168 -14.55 0.34 -6.99
C THR A 168 -14.43 0.90 -5.58
N VAL A 169 -14.71 2.18 -5.42
CA VAL A 169 -14.78 2.85 -4.13
C VAL A 169 -16.25 3.07 -3.77
N CYS A 170 -16.68 2.66 -2.58
CA CYS A 170 -18.06 2.78 -2.13
C CYS A 170 -18.44 4.26 -1.92
N SER A 171 -19.32 4.77 -2.77
CA SER A 171 -19.84 6.15 -2.68
C SER A 171 -20.56 6.43 -1.38
N PHE A 172 -21.36 5.48 -0.88
CA PHE A 172 -22.06 5.63 0.39
C PHE A 172 -21.08 5.78 1.57
N SER A 173 -20.02 4.98 1.61
CA SER A 173 -18.96 5.14 2.62
C SER A 173 -18.24 6.48 2.47
N ALA A 174 -17.94 6.89 1.23
CA ALA A 174 -17.33 8.18 0.95
C ALA A 174 -18.20 9.38 1.38
N VAL A 175 -19.52 9.28 1.27
CA VAL A 175 -20.46 10.32 1.75
C VAL A 175 -20.45 10.37 3.29
N ILE A 176 -20.52 9.21 3.95
CA ILE A 176 -20.49 9.15 5.43
C ILE A 176 -19.20 9.75 5.98
N LEU A 177 -18.08 9.53 5.28
CA LEU A 177 -16.76 10.00 5.68
C LEU A 177 -16.44 11.43 5.20
N ASP A 178 -17.38 12.10 4.53
CA ASP A 178 -17.24 13.47 4.00
C ASP A 178 -16.11 13.66 2.97
N VAL A 179 -15.90 12.65 2.11
CA VAL A 179 -14.79 12.62 1.12
C VAL A 179 -15.26 12.34 -0.30
N TYR A 180 -16.58 12.21 -0.49
CA TYR A 180 -17.20 11.87 -1.77
C TYR A 180 -16.87 12.88 -2.89
N GLU A 181 -17.02 14.18 -2.63
CA GLU A 181 -16.78 15.19 -3.66
C GLU A 181 -15.30 15.28 -4.06
N GLU A 182 -14.38 15.07 -3.12
CA GLU A 182 -12.95 15.01 -3.42
C GLU A 182 -12.60 13.80 -4.30
N LEU A 183 -13.04 12.60 -3.91
CA LEU A 183 -12.79 11.37 -4.68
C LEU A 183 -13.42 11.42 -6.07
N LYS A 184 -14.58 12.09 -6.19
CA LYS A 184 -15.26 12.32 -7.46
C LYS A 184 -14.49 13.31 -8.34
N ALA A 185 -13.97 14.40 -7.77
CA ALA A 185 -13.14 15.36 -8.49
C ALA A 185 -11.83 14.73 -9.01
N GLU A 186 -11.28 13.76 -8.29
CA GLU A 186 -10.12 12.97 -8.73
C GLU A 186 -10.44 11.91 -9.79
N GLY A 187 -11.73 11.68 -10.09
CA GLY A 187 -12.14 10.66 -11.04
C GLY A 187 -11.95 9.22 -10.53
N LYS A 188 -11.97 9.01 -9.21
CA LYS A 188 -11.93 7.65 -8.64
C LYS A 188 -13.17 6.85 -9.08
N PRO A 189 -13.06 5.52 -9.27
CA PRO A 189 -14.15 4.68 -9.75
C PRO A 189 -15.19 4.43 -8.64
N LEU A 190 -16.02 5.43 -8.40
CA LEU A 190 -17.05 5.43 -7.37
C LEU A 190 -18.24 4.53 -7.74
N SER A 191 -18.87 3.89 -6.74
CA SER A 191 -20.11 3.14 -6.93
C SER A 191 -21.25 4.06 -7.38
N LYS A 192 -22.22 3.53 -8.13
CA LYS A 192 -23.27 4.34 -8.77
C LYS A 192 -24.17 5.09 -7.78
N ASP A 193 -24.53 4.42 -6.68
CA ASP A 193 -25.41 4.98 -5.68
C ASP A 193 -24.60 5.44 -4.46
N ALA A 194 -24.81 6.70 -4.08
CA ALA A 194 -24.19 7.33 -2.91
C ALA A 194 -25.12 7.31 -1.69
N ALA A 195 -26.40 6.98 -1.87
CA ALA A 195 -27.40 6.92 -0.81
C ALA A 195 -27.55 5.51 -0.22
N SER A 196 -26.95 4.49 -0.82
CA SER A 196 -27.05 3.10 -0.36
C SER A 196 -25.73 2.33 -0.45
N PRO A 197 -25.52 1.31 0.41
CA PRO A 197 -24.38 0.41 0.29
C PRO A 197 -24.30 -0.26 -1.09
N VAL A 198 -23.10 -0.70 -1.48
CA VAL A 198 -22.89 -1.31 -2.80
C VAL A 198 -23.68 -2.62 -2.91
N ASP A 199 -24.52 -2.73 -3.93
CA ASP A 199 -25.20 -3.98 -4.26
C ASP A 199 -24.21 -5.01 -4.83
N LEU A 200 -23.98 -6.08 -4.07
CA LEU A 200 -23.08 -7.17 -4.44
C LEU A 200 -23.76 -8.25 -5.29
N SER A 201 -25.08 -8.18 -5.48
CA SER A 201 -25.87 -9.22 -6.17
C SER A 201 -25.33 -9.51 -7.57
N LYS A 202 -24.88 -8.48 -8.29
CA LYS A 202 -24.26 -8.62 -9.61
C LYS A 202 -23.02 -9.51 -9.58
N PHE A 203 -22.09 -9.26 -8.64
CA PHE A 203 -20.87 -10.07 -8.52
C PHE A 203 -21.19 -11.51 -8.16
N LEU A 204 -22.13 -11.73 -7.23
CA LEU A 204 -22.58 -13.07 -6.84
C LEU A 204 -23.18 -13.83 -8.03
N ASN A 205 -24.05 -13.18 -8.81
CA ASN A 205 -24.67 -13.76 -10.00
C ASN A 205 -23.65 -14.05 -11.11
N ASP A 206 -22.59 -13.23 -11.20
CA ASP A 206 -21.49 -13.42 -12.16
C ASP A 206 -20.50 -14.52 -11.72
N GLY A 207 -20.71 -15.15 -10.56
CA GLY A 207 -19.93 -16.27 -10.04
C GLY A 207 -18.73 -15.88 -9.18
N TYR A 208 -18.68 -14.64 -8.67
CA TYR A 208 -17.60 -14.21 -7.79
C TYR A 208 -17.70 -14.85 -6.40
N SER A 209 -16.58 -15.37 -5.91
CA SER A 209 -16.41 -15.67 -4.50
C SER A 209 -16.07 -14.39 -3.73
N VAL A 210 -16.79 -14.08 -2.66
CA VAL A 210 -16.58 -12.86 -1.88
C VAL A 210 -15.65 -13.15 -0.70
N ARG A 211 -14.62 -12.31 -0.52
CA ARG A 211 -13.71 -12.33 0.62
C ARG A 211 -13.69 -10.95 1.26
N VAL A 212 -13.92 -10.89 2.56
CA VAL A 212 -13.97 -9.64 3.31
C VAL A 212 -12.71 -9.53 4.17
N PHE A 213 -12.07 -8.37 4.12
CA PHE A 213 -10.86 -8.02 4.86
C PHE A 213 -11.10 -6.78 5.71
#